data_AF-A0A660RG36-F1
#
_entry.id   AF-A0A660RG36-F1
#
_cell.length_a   1.000
_cell.length_b   1.000
_cell.length_c   1.000
_cell.angle_alpha   90.00
_cell.angle_beta   90.00
_cell.angle_gamma   90.00
#
_symmetry.space_group_name_H-M   'P 1'
#
loop_
_entity.id
_entity.type
_entity.pdbx_description
1 polymer ?
#
loop_
_entity_poly.entity_id
_entity_poly.type
_entity_poly.pdbx_seq_one_letter_code
_entity_poly.pdbx_strand_id
1 'polypeptide(L)'
;MRRDGGVIVELILYLLITFGAIIMLMPFAWMVDTSFKLPGEVESWPPRWTSENFKKERILRVFIHRGGSTEHFEGLSLSEFMNIAFLKVKERKALNLRIFDDPPRRGTLEIRIGREKADYARDIPKEEFEGLIEKLESLDPIPSNLEKLLRRIRSKDELDEIDMENFVEDLLNIMYYDDSALLNRRNFTENFGRDLKKSLSFLEKYGPRLVKKIEDGKIKEKFENLLGELDEDIFLMEQSLSDYKKGISKNLKDVEVRDILRKVKELVSNDPRKLEEEDGDHSKIFNLVHRRVILPVERWHNLLIFHNDLKEFLSKVQTVELKDNIIVARIREKNSKEVVDEFRQKVMESKLDRETKDAILRIANEDFEDLVNLFIRWMDEKVVKLIIGKLKVDLKKAINISEQLNGVLSLFEEIASDREELKVDMERYLGEGDLSSAFRVIENVSNSSVKILKGKIEKLQKIVGNPEILSEIISTRWKLLEYLRNVVVIYNDVTTKLEMMRSPKIVKTVRLKAGNIISVEFEEGVNPIWFEDEEYNVKVRFTFTDLLKNIFQNYVDA
;
A
#
# COMPACT_ATOMS: atom_id res chain seq x y z
N MET A 1 -68.94 3.13 -50.61
CA MET A 1 -68.25 4.13 -49.76
C MET A 1 -68.29 3.65 -48.31
N ARG A 2 -67.18 3.11 -47.80
CA ARG A 2 -66.86 2.76 -46.38
C ARG A 2 -65.98 1.51 -46.38
N ARG A 3 -64.65 1.66 -46.39
CA ARG A 3 -63.70 0.67 -45.86
C ARG A 3 -62.23 1.09 -45.78
N ASP A 4 -61.84 2.28 -46.25
CA ASP A 4 -60.41 2.68 -46.22
C ASP A 4 -60.01 3.44 -44.94
N GLY A 5 -60.96 4.06 -44.23
CA GLY A 5 -60.68 4.79 -42.98
C GLY A 5 -60.53 3.90 -41.74
N GLY A 6 -61.01 2.65 -41.77
CA GLY A 6 -60.89 1.72 -40.65
C GLY A 6 -59.48 1.18 -40.47
N VAL A 7 -58.80 0.90 -41.59
CA VAL A 7 -57.43 0.35 -41.60
C VAL A 7 -56.41 1.34 -41.03
N ILE A 8 -56.58 2.63 -41.31
CA ILE A 8 -55.69 3.69 -40.79
C ILE A 8 -55.86 3.87 -39.28
N VAL A 9 -57.11 3.84 -38.80
CA VAL A 9 -57.41 3.96 -37.36
C VAL A 9 -56.91 2.71 -36.61
N GLU A 10 -57.10 1.52 -37.17
CA GLU A 10 -56.54 0.28 -36.62
C GLU A 10 -55.01 0.32 -36.58
N LEU A 11 -54.35 0.80 -37.64
CA LEU A 11 -52.88 0.94 -37.66
C LEU A 11 -52.37 1.89 -36.57
N ILE A 12 -53.02 3.04 -36.40
CA ILE A 12 -52.67 4.00 -35.34
C ILE A 12 -52.90 3.38 -33.96
N LEU A 13 -54.01 2.65 -33.78
CA LEU A 13 -54.34 1.99 -32.52
C LEU A 13 -53.33 0.88 -32.19
N TYR A 14 -52.95 0.05 -33.17
CA TYR A 14 -51.92 -0.98 -33.00
C TYR A 14 -50.55 -0.37 -32.69
N LEU A 15 -50.16 0.73 -33.34
CA LEU A 15 -48.91 1.43 -33.03
C LEU A 15 -48.93 1.99 -31.60
N LEU A 16 -50.05 2.57 -31.16
CA LEU A 16 -50.18 3.14 -29.82
C LEU A 16 -50.17 2.06 -28.74
N ILE A 17 -50.85 0.93 -28.98
CA ILE A 17 -50.82 -0.24 -28.09
C ILE A 17 -49.40 -0.85 -28.05
N THR A 18 -48.74 -1.00 -29.19
CA THR A 18 -47.38 -1.54 -29.25
C THR A 18 -46.39 -0.63 -28.54
N PHE A 19 -46.50 0.68 -28.73
CA PHE A 19 -45.66 1.66 -28.05
C PHE A 19 -45.91 1.69 -26.54
N GLY A 20 -47.18 1.64 -26.13
CA GLY A 20 -47.56 1.51 -24.72
C GLY A 20 -47.00 0.23 -24.10
N ALA A 21 -47.08 -0.90 -24.80
CA ALA A 21 -46.52 -2.17 -24.36
C ALA A 21 -44.99 -2.12 -24.26
N ILE A 22 -44.29 -1.52 -25.23
CA ILE A 22 -42.83 -1.34 -25.18
C ILE A 22 -42.44 -0.49 -23.97
N ILE A 23 -43.13 0.63 -23.72
CA ILE A 23 -42.86 1.49 -22.56
C ILE A 23 -43.11 0.74 -21.25
N MET A 24 -44.17 -0.07 -21.17
CA MET A 24 -44.48 -0.85 -19.96
C MET A 24 -43.50 -2.01 -19.74
N LEU A 25 -43.01 -2.65 -20.80
CA LEU A 25 -42.09 -3.79 -20.72
C LEU A 25 -40.63 -3.37 -20.57
N MET A 26 -40.24 -2.17 -21.02
CA MET A 26 -38.85 -1.70 -20.98
C MET A 26 -38.24 -1.71 -19.57
N PRO A 27 -38.92 -1.26 -18.49
CA PRO A 27 -38.40 -1.38 -17.13
C PRO A 27 -38.15 -2.83 -16.70
N PHE A 28 -39.02 -3.77 -17.08
CA PHE A 28 -38.84 -5.19 -16.77
C PHE A 28 -37.68 -5.81 -17.53
N ALA A 29 -37.58 -5.51 -18.83
CA ALA A 29 -36.46 -5.94 -19.66
C ALA A 29 -35.13 -5.39 -19.10
N TRP A 30 -35.13 -4.14 -18.64
CA TRP A 30 -33.98 -3.52 -18.00
C TRP A 30 -33.62 -4.22 -16.68
N MET A 31 -34.58 -4.52 -15.80
CA MET A 31 -34.33 -5.24 -14.54
C MET A 31 -33.68 -6.61 -14.77
N VAL A 32 -34.19 -7.37 -15.74
CA VAL A 32 -33.62 -8.67 -16.12
C VAL A 32 -32.21 -8.50 -16.68
N ASP A 33 -32.00 -7.55 -17.58
CA ASP A 33 -30.68 -7.26 -18.16
C ASP A 33 -29.67 -6.82 -17.08
N THR A 34 -30.08 -5.97 -16.13
CA THR A 34 -29.20 -5.54 -15.01
C THR A 34 -28.84 -6.67 -14.06
N SER A 35 -29.70 -7.68 -13.87
CA SER A 35 -29.37 -8.83 -12.99
C SER A 35 -28.20 -9.67 -13.50
N PHE A 36 -27.88 -9.59 -14.79
CA PHE A 36 -26.74 -10.30 -15.40
C PHE A 36 -25.48 -9.45 -15.53
N LYS A 37 -25.57 -8.15 -15.22
CA LYS A 37 -24.43 -7.22 -15.30
C LYS A 37 -23.51 -7.37 -14.09
N LEU A 38 -22.28 -6.90 -14.27
CA LEU A 38 -21.36 -6.75 -13.15
C LEU A 38 -21.73 -5.50 -12.33
N PRO A 39 -21.42 -5.43 -11.03
CA PRO A 39 -21.74 -4.26 -10.20
C PRO A 39 -21.26 -2.94 -10.80
N GLY A 40 -20.00 -2.87 -11.27
CA GLY A 40 -19.45 -1.68 -11.91
C GLY A 40 -20.08 -1.33 -13.25
N GLU A 41 -20.71 -2.29 -13.96
CA GLU A 41 -21.44 -2.02 -15.19
C GLU A 41 -22.80 -1.37 -14.93
N VAL A 42 -23.50 -1.79 -13.86
CA VAL A 42 -24.80 -1.23 -13.48
C VAL A 42 -24.66 0.25 -13.11
N GLU A 43 -23.54 0.62 -12.50
CA GLU A 43 -23.22 1.99 -12.10
C GLU A 43 -22.68 2.87 -13.25
N SER A 44 -22.44 2.28 -14.43
CA SER A 44 -21.85 3.00 -15.56
C SER A 44 -22.86 3.84 -16.36
N TRP A 45 -22.49 5.07 -16.70
CA TRP A 45 -23.28 5.97 -17.56
C TRP A 45 -22.55 6.25 -18.88
N PRO A 46 -23.21 6.18 -20.06
CA PRO A 46 -24.62 5.86 -20.28
C PRO A 46 -24.95 4.38 -20.08
N PRO A 47 -26.23 4.04 -19.79
CA PRO A 47 -26.64 2.65 -19.58
C PRO A 47 -26.43 1.81 -20.85
N ARG A 48 -25.74 0.67 -20.70
CA ARG A 48 -25.46 -0.25 -21.80
C ARG A 48 -26.36 -1.48 -21.70
N TRP A 49 -26.95 -1.91 -22.81
CA TRP A 49 -27.78 -3.13 -22.90
C TRP A 49 -26.98 -4.42 -23.14
N THR A 50 -25.65 -4.33 -23.03
CA THR A 50 -24.72 -5.46 -23.21
C THR A 50 -23.92 -5.63 -21.93
N SER A 51 -23.77 -6.87 -21.45
CA SER A 51 -23.01 -7.20 -20.25
C SER A 51 -21.65 -7.80 -20.62
N GLU A 52 -20.58 -7.38 -19.94
CA GLU A 52 -19.25 -7.99 -20.10
C GLU A 52 -19.18 -9.38 -19.45
N ASN A 53 -20.16 -9.75 -18.62
CA ASN A 53 -20.24 -11.06 -17.97
C ASN A 53 -20.42 -12.21 -18.98
N PHE A 54 -20.90 -11.93 -20.20
CA PHE A 54 -21.00 -12.91 -21.29
C PHE A 54 -19.71 -13.05 -22.12
N LYS A 55 -18.72 -12.19 -21.92
CA LYS A 55 -17.46 -12.25 -22.67
C LYS A 55 -16.59 -13.39 -22.15
N LYS A 56 -16.06 -14.21 -23.08
CA LYS A 56 -15.10 -15.29 -22.76
C LYS A 56 -13.76 -14.76 -22.22
N GLU A 57 -13.47 -13.49 -22.47
CA GLU A 57 -12.27 -12.81 -21.99
C GLU A 57 -12.58 -11.39 -21.55
N ARG A 58 -11.89 -10.93 -20.50
CA ARG A 58 -11.91 -9.54 -20.03
C ARG A 58 -10.48 -9.06 -19.78
N ILE A 59 -10.19 -7.83 -20.17
CA ILE A 59 -8.93 -7.15 -19.84
C ILE A 59 -9.19 -6.37 -18.55
N LEU A 60 -8.37 -6.62 -17.54
CA LEU A 60 -8.47 -5.99 -16.23
C LEU A 60 -7.45 -4.86 -16.13
N ARG A 61 -7.93 -3.68 -15.77
CA ARG A 61 -7.08 -2.54 -15.40
C ARG A 61 -6.51 -2.80 -14.00
N VAL A 62 -5.20 -2.87 -13.93
CA VAL A 62 -4.48 -3.08 -12.68
C VAL A 62 -3.49 -1.96 -12.42
N PHE A 63 -3.28 -1.67 -11.15
CA PHE A 63 -2.26 -0.74 -10.67
C PHE A 63 -1.46 -1.40 -9.56
N ILE A 64 -0.19 -1.06 -9.46
CA ILE A 64 0.65 -1.52 -8.35
C ILE A 64 0.12 -0.91 -7.07
N HIS A 65 -0.10 -1.76 -6.07
CA HIS A 65 -0.65 -1.39 -4.77
C HIS A 65 0.41 -1.56 -3.68
N ARG A 66 0.67 -0.46 -2.95
CA ARG A 66 1.76 -0.35 -1.96
C ARG A 66 1.27 -0.22 -0.51
N GLY A 67 0.07 -0.74 -0.22
CA GLY A 67 -0.51 -0.71 1.13
C GLY A 67 0.01 -1.84 2.01
N GLY A 68 0.22 -1.53 3.30
CA GLY A 68 0.70 -2.47 4.33
C GLY A 68 -0.32 -3.54 4.71
N SER A 69 0.21 -4.68 5.15
CA SER A 69 -0.45 -5.95 5.50
C SER A 69 -1.35 -6.51 4.40
N THR A 70 -0.78 -7.44 3.64
CA THR A 70 -1.49 -8.15 2.55
C THR A 70 -2.30 -9.35 3.03
N GLU A 71 -2.53 -9.49 4.34
CA GLU A 71 -3.39 -10.53 4.88
C GLU A 71 -4.82 -10.05 4.92
N HIS A 72 -5.70 -10.83 4.30
CA HIS A 72 -7.09 -10.44 4.14
C HIS A 72 -7.92 -10.98 5.30
N PHE A 73 -8.34 -10.10 6.20
CA PHE A 73 -9.07 -10.48 7.41
C PHE A 73 -10.60 -10.49 7.19
N GLU A 74 -11.02 -11.09 6.06
CA GLU A 74 -12.45 -11.25 5.71
C GLU A 74 -13.17 -12.10 6.77
N GLY A 75 -14.34 -11.64 7.24
CA GLY A 75 -15.14 -12.32 8.27
C GLY A 75 -14.84 -11.87 9.71
N LEU A 76 -13.71 -11.21 9.95
CA LEU A 76 -13.40 -10.72 11.28
C LEU A 76 -14.17 -9.43 11.59
N SER A 77 -14.74 -9.35 12.79
CA SER A 77 -15.21 -8.08 13.32
C SER A 77 -14.03 -7.11 13.49
N LEU A 78 -14.29 -5.80 13.47
CA LEU A 78 -13.23 -4.81 13.69
C LEU A 78 -12.46 -5.07 14.99
N SER A 79 -13.15 -5.51 16.05
CA SER A 79 -12.53 -5.87 17.32
C SER A 79 -11.57 -7.05 17.17
N GLU A 80 -11.96 -8.11 16.47
CA GLU A 80 -11.10 -9.27 16.23
C GLU A 80 -9.92 -8.92 15.32
N PHE A 81 -10.15 -8.13 14.27
CA PHE A 81 -9.09 -7.60 13.43
C PHE A 81 -8.07 -6.82 14.26
N MET A 82 -8.51 -5.87 15.08
CA MET A 82 -7.61 -5.08 15.94
C MET A 82 -6.86 -5.98 16.92
N ASN A 83 -7.50 -7.01 17.49
CA ASN A 83 -6.85 -7.92 18.41
C ASN A 83 -5.80 -8.83 17.72
N ILE A 84 -5.96 -9.13 16.43
CA ILE A 84 -5.02 -9.96 15.65
C ILE A 84 -3.94 -9.12 14.98
N ALA A 85 -4.25 -7.90 14.54
CA ALA A 85 -3.30 -6.94 13.97
C ALA A 85 -2.15 -6.67 14.97
N PHE A 86 -2.44 -6.78 16.26
CA PHE A 86 -1.46 -6.75 17.34
C PHE A 86 -0.37 -7.82 17.20
N LEU A 87 -0.65 -8.95 16.57
CA LEU A 87 0.26 -10.09 16.51
C LEU A 87 1.02 -10.04 15.18
N LYS A 88 2.29 -9.63 15.21
CA LYS A 88 3.09 -9.26 14.02
C LYS A 88 3.07 -10.29 12.89
N VAL A 89 2.38 -10.00 11.78
CA VAL A 89 2.53 -10.76 10.53
C VAL A 89 3.72 -10.22 9.75
N LYS A 90 4.75 -11.04 9.55
CA LYS A 90 5.88 -10.66 8.69
C LYS A 90 5.36 -10.53 7.27
N GLU A 91 5.47 -9.34 6.69
CA GLU A 91 5.06 -9.11 5.32
C GLU A 91 5.86 -10.01 4.37
N ARG A 92 5.15 -10.64 3.44
CA ARG A 92 5.78 -11.43 2.40
C ARG A 92 6.22 -10.48 1.29
N LYS A 93 7.49 -10.54 0.89
CA LYS A 93 8.02 -9.83 -0.28
C LYS A 93 7.23 -10.27 -1.52
N ALA A 94 6.23 -9.49 -1.90
CA ALA A 94 5.33 -9.81 -3.00
C ALA A 94 4.94 -8.54 -3.76
N LEU A 95 4.91 -8.63 -5.08
CA LEU A 95 4.38 -7.58 -5.93
C LEU A 95 2.85 -7.64 -5.88
N ASN A 96 2.20 -6.55 -5.46
CA ASN A 96 0.75 -6.49 -5.35
C ASN A 96 0.16 -5.62 -6.46
N LEU A 97 -0.74 -6.19 -7.26
CA LEU A 97 -1.47 -5.53 -8.33
C LEU A 97 -2.95 -5.45 -7.95
N ARG A 98 -3.45 -4.24 -7.69
CA ARG A 98 -4.87 -4.00 -7.40
C ARG A 98 -5.64 -3.86 -8.70
N ILE A 99 -6.69 -4.66 -8.83
CA ILE A 99 -7.69 -4.62 -9.89
C ILE A 99 -8.64 -3.45 -9.62
N PHE A 100 -8.79 -2.56 -10.59
CA PHE A 100 -9.70 -1.40 -10.51
C PHE A 100 -11.06 -1.66 -11.16
N ASP A 101 -11.19 -2.76 -11.90
CA ASP A 101 -12.45 -3.22 -12.49
C ASP A 101 -13.13 -4.27 -11.59
N ASP A 102 -14.33 -4.75 -11.99
CA ASP A 102 -15.02 -5.81 -11.26
C ASP A 102 -14.16 -7.09 -11.18
N PRO A 103 -13.80 -7.55 -9.97
CA PRO A 103 -12.86 -8.64 -9.78
C PRO A 103 -13.41 -9.98 -10.28
N PRO A 104 -12.59 -10.81 -10.93
CA PRO A 104 -13.01 -12.13 -11.36
C PRO A 104 -13.10 -13.08 -10.16
N ARG A 105 -14.25 -13.77 -10.02
CA ARG A 105 -14.44 -14.83 -9.02
C ARG A 105 -13.94 -16.20 -9.48
N ARG A 106 -13.84 -16.41 -10.81
CA ARG A 106 -13.50 -17.68 -11.47
C ARG A 106 -12.67 -17.42 -12.73
N GLY A 107 -12.15 -18.49 -13.33
CA GLY A 107 -11.43 -18.44 -14.59
C GLY A 107 -9.91 -18.47 -14.43
N THR A 108 -9.23 -18.24 -15.55
CA THR A 108 -7.77 -18.28 -15.66
C THR A 108 -7.22 -16.88 -15.91
N LEU A 109 -6.36 -16.41 -15.03
CA LEU A 109 -5.63 -15.15 -15.15
C LEU A 109 -4.38 -15.35 -16.02
N GLU A 110 -4.17 -14.43 -16.93
CA GLU A 110 -2.95 -14.26 -17.71
C GLU A 110 -2.38 -12.87 -17.37
N ILE A 111 -1.28 -12.85 -16.63
CA ILE A 111 -0.59 -11.63 -16.18
C ILE A 111 0.67 -11.50 -17.01
N ARG A 112 0.82 -10.40 -17.73
CA ARG A 112 2.05 -10.05 -18.46
C ARG A 112 2.80 -8.97 -17.69
N ILE A 113 4.07 -9.25 -17.38
CA ILE A 113 5.01 -8.33 -16.73
C ILE A 113 5.80 -7.59 -17.82
N GLY A 114 5.69 -6.26 -17.86
CA GLY A 114 6.36 -5.43 -18.86
C GLY A 114 5.73 -5.53 -20.26
N ARG A 115 6.01 -4.52 -21.10
CA ARG A 115 5.47 -4.47 -22.47
C ARG A 115 6.18 -5.45 -23.42
N GLU A 116 7.50 -5.51 -23.36
CA GLU A 116 8.35 -6.28 -24.27
C GLU A 116 9.47 -7.05 -23.56
N LYS A 117 10.12 -6.41 -22.59
CA LYS A 117 11.18 -6.98 -21.74
C LYS A 117 11.03 -6.47 -20.32
N ALA A 118 11.51 -7.26 -19.37
CA ALA A 118 11.67 -6.87 -17.97
C ALA A 118 12.99 -7.45 -17.48
N ASP A 119 13.82 -6.64 -16.86
CA ASP A 119 15.14 -7.04 -16.38
C ASP A 119 15.19 -6.93 -14.86
N TYR A 120 15.90 -7.86 -14.22
CA TYR A 120 15.98 -7.91 -12.76
C TYR A 120 17.37 -8.31 -12.30
N ALA A 121 17.59 -8.16 -11.00
CA ALA A 121 18.81 -8.60 -10.33
C ALA A 121 18.50 -9.66 -9.27
N ARG A 122 19.45 -10.57 -9.06
CA ARG A 122 19.41 -11.56 -7.97
C ARG A 122 20.33 -11.23 -6.81
N ASP A 123 21.28 -10.36 -7.08
CA ASP A 123 22.27 -9.90 -6.13
C ASP A 123 22.74 -8.53 -6.59
N ILE A 124 23.23 -7.73 -5.65
CA ILE A 124 23.78 -6.41 -5.91
C ILE A 124 25.30 -6.52 -5.72
N PRO A 125 26.11 -6.40 -6.79
CA PRO A 125 27.56 -6.40 -6.66
C PRO A 125 28.04 -5.31 -5.69
N LYS A 126 28.85 -5.70 -4.71
CA LYS A 126 29.35 -4.79 -3.66
C LYS A 126 30.05 -3.56 -4.24
N GLU A 127 30.86 -3.73 -5.28
CA GLU A 127 31.58 -2.63 -5.94
C GLU A 127 30.62 -1.58 -6.56
N GLU A 128 29.55 -2.03 -7.23
CA GLU A 128 28.55 -1.12 -7.82
C GLU A 128 27.73 -0.42 -6.73
N PHE A 129 27.45 -1.11 -5.62
CA PHE A 129 26.76 -0.53 -4.47
C PHE A 129 27.62 0.54 -3.78
N GLU A 130 28.89 0.25 -3.51
CA GLU A 130 29.84 1.21 -2.94
C GLU A 130 29.97 2.45 -3.83
N GLY A 131 30.08 2.27 -5.15
CA GLY A 131 30.09 3.38 -6.10
C GLY A 131 28.81 4.24 -6.08
N LEU A 132 27.63 3.64 -5.87
CA LEU A 132 26.38 4.39 -5.69
C LEU A 132 26.40 5.21 -4.39
N ILE A 133 26.88 4.63 -3.29
CA ILE A 133 26.98 5.32 -2.00
C ILE A 133 27.99 6.47 -2.08
N GLU A 134 29.16 6.26 -2.68
CA GLU A 134 30.15 7.33 -2.88
C GLU A 134 29.58 8.50 -3.69
N LYS A 135 28.85 8.20 -4.78
CA LYS A 135 28.14 9.22 -5.56
C LYS A 135 27.14 9.97 -4.68
N LEU A 136 26.33 9.28 -3.88
CA LEU A 136 25.35 9.89 -2.99
C LEU A 136 26.02 10.76 -1.89
N GLU A 137 27.14 10.30 -1.33
CA GLU A 137 27.89 11.03 -0.30
C GLU A 137 28.61 12.26 -0.86
N SER A 138 29.01 12.24 -2.14
CA SER A 138 29.61 13.38 -2.82
C SER A 138 28.63 14.54 -3.05
N LEU A 139 27.32 14.27 -2.94
CA LEU A 139 26.25 15.23 -3.15
C LEU A 139 25.83 15.83 -1.79
N ASP A 140 26.46 16.93 -1.40
CA ASP A 140 26.05 17.77 -0.27
C ASP A 140 25.78 19.20 -0.79
N PRO A 141 24.56 19.75 -0.65
CA PRO A 141 23.43 19.26 0.15
C PRO A 141 22.45 18.34 -0.62
N ILE A 142 21.75 17.49 0.13
CA ILE A 142 20.65 16.62 -0.37
C ILE A 142 19.36 16.80 0.46
N PRO A 143 18.20 16.34 -0.05
CA PRO A 143 16.96 16.29 0.73
C PRO A 143 17.11 15.47 2.03
N SER A 144 16.44 15.93 3.10
CA SER A 144 16.58 15.36 4.45
C SER A 144 16.19 13.89 4.58
N ASN A 145 15.30 13.38 3.71
CA ASN A 145 14.92 11.97 3.70
C ASN A 145 16.10 11.08 3.27
N LEU A 146 16.84 11.50 2.24
CA LEU A 146 18.05 10.80 1.79
C LEU A 146 19.16 10.93 2.83
N GLU A 147 19.30 12.10 3.46
CA GLU A 147 20.28 12.31 4.53
C GLU A 147 20.03 11.37 5.72
N LYS A 148 18.76 11.17 6.12
CA LYS A 148 18.40 10.20 7.16
C LYS A 148 18.76 8.77 6.78
N LEU A 149 18.53 8.39 5.53
CA LEU A 149 18.88 7.07 5.02
C LEU A 149 20.41 6.85 5.03
N LEU A 150 21.19 7.83 4.57
CA LEU A 150 22.66 7.80 4.65
C LEU A 150 23.17 7.67 6.09
N ARG A 151 22.57 8.41 7.04
CA ARG A 151 22.96 8.32 8.46
C ARG A 151 22.74 6.92 9.04
N ARG A 152 21.74 6.17 8.57
CA ARG A 152 21.54 4.76 8.98
C ARG A 152 22.69 3.87 8.53
N ILE A 153 23.21 4.08 7.32
CA ILE A 153 24.42 3.38 6.84
C ILE A 153 25.59 3.70 7.77
N ARG A 154 25.84 4.99 8.04
CA ARG A 154 26.96 5.43 8.88
C ARG A 154 26.93 4.91 10.32
N SER A 155 25.76 4.50 10.81
CA SER A 155 25.62 3.92 12.16
C SER A 155 25.93 2.43 12.25
N LYS A 156 26.05 1.75 11.11
CA LYS A 156 26.53 0.37 11.02
C LYS A 156 27.98 0.46 10.57
N ASP A 157 28.92 0.21 11.48
CA ASP A 157 30.35 0.42 11.24
C ASP A 157 30.93 -0.48 10.12
N GLU A 158 30.17 -1.49 9.64
CA GLU A 158 30.56 -2.36 8.52
C GLU A 158 29.45 -2.48 7.45
N LEU A 159 29.83 -2.31 6.18
CA LEU A 159 28.96 -2.50 5.00
C LEU A 159 28.43 -3.93 4.87
N ASP A 160 29.13 -4.93 5.42
CA ASP A 160 28.74 -6.34 5.37
C ASP A 160 27.53 -6.65 6.29
N GLU A 161 27.20 -5.76 7.22
CA GLU A 161 25.99 -5.84 8.06
C GLU A 161 24.76 -5.16 7.42
N ILE A 162 24.93 -4.61 6.21
CA ILE A 162 23.87 -3.92 5.48
C ILE A 162 23.21 -4.90 4.52
N ASP A 163 21.91 -5.09 4.70
CA ASP A 163 21.06 -5.73 3.70
C ASP A 163 20.92 -4.75 2.51
N MET A 164 21.78 -4.95 1.50
CA MET A 164 21.86 -4.08 0.32
C MET A 164 20.53 -4.00 -0.44
N GLU A 165 19.79 -5.11 -0.50
CA GLU A 165 18.50 -5.15 -1.18
C GLU A 165 17.48 -4.27 -0.45
N ASN A 166 17.36 -4.43 0.87
CA ASN A 166 16.43 -3.60 1.65
C ASN A 166 16.85 -2.12 1.61
N PHE A 167 18.14 -1.82 1.52
CA PHE A 167 18.61 -0.45 1.34
C PHE A 167 18.18 0.14 0.00
N VAL A 168 18.39 -0.59 -1.10
CA VAL A 168 17.94 -0.14 -2.43
C VAL A 168 16.42 -0.02 -2.48
N GLU A 169 15.69 -0.90 -1.80
CA GLU A 169 14.25 -0.81 -1.61
C GLU A 169 13.84 0.49 -0.90
N ASP A 170 14.44 0.79 0.26
CA ASP A 170 14.22 2.05 0.99
C ASP A 170 14.53 3.27 0.12
N LEU A 171 15.61 3.21 -0.65
CA LEU A 171 16.02 4.29 -1.56
C LEU A 171 15.00 4.51 -2.67
N LEU A 172 14.55 3.44 -3.32
CA LEU A 172 13.53 3.49 -4.37
C LEU A 172 12.18 3.95 -3.84
N ASN A 173 11.84 3.58 -2.60
CA ASN A 173 10.67 4.07 -1.89
C ASN A 173 10.71 5.58 -1.70
N ILE A 174 11.80 6.11 -1.15
CA ILE A 174 11.99 7.56 -0.97
C ILE A 174 11.99 8.31 -2.31
N MET A 175 12.58 7.74 -3.36
CA MET A 175 12.70 8.41 -4.65
C MET A 175 11.40 8.38 -5.46
N TYR A 176 10.74 7.24 -5.55
CA TYR A 176 9.69 7.00 -6.54
C TYR A 176 8.38 6.46 -5.97
N TYR A 177 8.43 5.66 -4.91
CA TYR A 177 7.31 4.75 -4.65
C TYR A 177 6.38 5.18 -3.52
N ASP A 178 6.93 5.79 -2.47
CA ASP A 178 6.17 6.33 -1.34
C ASP A 178 5.16 7.40 -1.76
N ASP A 179 4.11 7.58 -0.96
CA ASP A 179 3.19 8.69 -1.15
C ASP A 179 3.87 10.05 -0.97
N SER A 180 4.95 10.09 -0.17
CA SER A 180 5.81 11.25 0.02
C SER A 180 7.06 11.25 -0.87
N ALA A 181 7.13 10.36 -1.88
CA ALA A 181 8.30 10.21 -2.74
C ALA A 181 8.73 11.53 -3.37
N LEU A 182 10.06 11.73 -3.46
CA LEU A 182 10.67 12.99 -3.87
C LEU A 182 10.42 13.33 -5.34
N LEU A 183 10.32 12.33 -6.22
CA LEU A 183 10.08 12.52 -7.66
C LEU A 183 8.63 12.30 -8.08
N ASN A 184 7.73 12.09 -7.13
CA ASN A 184 6.31 12.21 -7.38
C ASN A 184 6.04 13.63 -7.91
N ARG A 185 5.35 13.76 -9.05
CA ARG A 185 5.17 15.04 -9.74
C ARG A 185 4.59 16.12 -8.83
N ARG A 186 3.60 15.76 -8.02
CA ARG A 186 2.93 16.69 -7.11
C ARG A 186 3.88 17.11 -6.01
N ASN A 187 4.51 16.16 -5.33
CA ASN A 187 5.40 16.45 -4.20
C ASN A 187 6.63 17.25 -4.67
N PHE A 188 7.24 16.85 -5.78
CA PHE A 188 8.39 17.54 -6.37
C PHE A 188 8.05 18.99 -6.68
N THR A 189 6.99 19.24 -7.47
CA THR A 189 6.61 20.60 -7.89
C THR A 189 6.18 21.47 -6.72
N GLU A 190 5.46 20.92 -5.74
CA GLU A 190 5.03 21.65 -4.55
C GLU A 190 6.20 21.99 -3.61
N ASN A 191 7.11 21.04 -3.37
CA ASN A 191 8.22 21.25 -2.45
C ASN A 191 9.31 22.11 -3.08
N PHE A 192 9.69 21.85 -4.33
CA PHE A 192 10.69 22.68 -5.02
C PHE A 192 10.15 24.09 -5.27
N GLY A 193 8.90 24.23 -5.72
CA GLY A 193 8.25 25.53 -5.89
C GLY A 193 8.16 26.32 -4.59
N ARG A 194 7.97 25.66 -3.44
CA ARG A 194 8.01 26.32 -2.12
C ARG A 194 9.39 26.88 -1.81
N ASP A 195 10.45 26.16 -2.14
CA ASP A 195 11.83 26.61 -1.90
C ASP A 195 12.26 27.72 -2.86
N LEU A 196 11.83 27.67 -4.13
CA LEU A 196 12.01 28.79 -5.09
C LEU A 196 11.30 30.05 -4.61
N LYS A 197 10.04 29.95 -4.14
CA LYS A 197 9.29 31.11 -3.58
C LYS A 197 9.96 31.73 -2.37
N LYS A 198 10.52 30.91 -1.47
CA LYS A 198 11.30 31.43 -0.34
C LYS A 198 12.52 32.19 -0.82
N SER A 199 13.20 31.67 -1.84
CA SER A 199 14.40 32.27 -2.44
C SER A 199 14.06 33.62 -3.10
N LEU A 200 12.99 33.68 -3.92
CA LEU A 200 12.47 34.93 -4.50
C LEU A 200 12.13 35.96 -3.41
N SER A 201 11.32 35.56 -2.42
CA SER A 201 10.92 36.47 -1.34
C SER A 201 12.12 37.03 -0.55
N PHE A 202 13.22 36.26 -0.48
CA PHE A 202 14.45 36.72 0.13
C PHE A 202 15.17 37.74 -0.76
N LEU A 203 15.30 37.48 -2.06
CA LEU A 203 15.89 38.41 -3.03
C LEU A 203 15.12 39.74 -3.08
N GLU A 204 13.79 39.69 -3.24
CA GLU A 204 12.93 40.89 -3.27
C GLU A 204 13.08 41.75 -2.00
N LYS A 205 13.08 41.11 -0.83
CA LYS A 205 13.05 41.82 0.46
C LYS A 205 14.42 42.30 0.93
N TYR A 206 15.47 41.52 0.66
CA TYR A 206 16.80 41.75 1.23
C TYR A 206 17.86 42.10 0.17
N GLY A 207 17.70 41.68 -1.08
CA GLY A 207 18.65 41.94 -2.18
C GLY A 207 19.09 43.41 -2.29
N PRO A 208 18.15 44.38 -2.44
CA PRO A 208 18.50 45.80 -2.53
C PRO A 208 19.25 46.35 -1.31
N ARG A 209 19.03 45.76 -0.12
CA ARG A 209 19.72 46.16 1.11
C ARG A 209 21.13 45.57 1.19
N LEU A 210 21.35 44.40 0.59
CA LEU A 210 22.66 43.76 0.54
C LEU A 210 23.57 44.48 -0.46
N VAL A 211 23.06 44.85 -1.64
CA VAL A 211 23.82 45.64 -2.64
C VAL A 211 24.30 46.96 -2.07
N LYS A 212 23.47 47.65 -1.26
CA LYS A 212 23.85 48.93 -0.61
C LYS A 212 24.99 48.83 0.38
N LYS A 213 25.32 47.63 0.87
CA LYS A 213 26.40 47.41 1.84
C LYS A 213 27.77 47.23 1.17
N ILE A 214 27.82 47.08 -0.14
CA ILE A 214 29.06 46.96 -0.90
C ILE A 214 29.51 48.36 -1.32
N GLU A 215 30.73 48.75 -0.92
CA GLU A 215 31.28 50.08 -1.17
C GLU A 215 31.96 50.20 -2.54
N ASP A 216 32.62 49.15 -3.02
CA ASP A 216 33.27 49.11 -4.34
C ASP A 216 32.23 49.16 -5.46
N GLY A 217 32.26 50.22 -6.27
CA GLY A 217 31.29 50.46 -7.34
C GLY A 217 31.26 49.38 -8.42
N LYS A 218 32.40 48.75 -8.74
CA LYS A 218 32.50 47.71 -9.77
C LYS A 218 31.98 46.37 -9.27
N ILE A 219 32.34 46.00 -8.03
CA ILE A 219 31.84 44.76 -7.41
C ILE A 219 30.34 44.89 -7.14
N LYS A 220 29.90 46.06 -6.69
CA LYS A 220 28.48 46.35 -6.45
C LYS A 220 27.63 46.16 -7.71
N GLU A 221 28.07 46.69 -8.86
CA GLU A 221 27.37 46.53 -10.14
C GLU A 221 27.31 45.06 -10.57
N LYS A 222 28.43 44.32 -10.47
CA LYS A 222 28.46 42.87 -10.76
C LYS A 222 27.50 42.09 -9.87
N PHE A 223 27.49 42.39 -8.57
CA PHE A 223 26.62 41.72 -7.62
C PHE A 223 25.14 42.06 -7.85
N GLU A 224 24.82 43.32 -8.16
CA GLU A 224 23.46 43.75 -8.48
C GLU A 224 22.92 43.05 -9.73
N ASN A 225 23.72 42.97 -10.80
CA ASN A 225 23.36 42.23 -12.01
C ASN A 225 23.13 40.74 -11.72
N LEU A 226 24.03 40.11 -10.95
CA LEU A 226 23.91 38.69 -10.58
C LEU A 226 22.64 38.42 -9.75
N LEU A 227 22.27 39.32 -8.82
CA LEU A 227 21.02 39.18 -8.08
C LEU A 227 19.79 39.35 -8.99
N GLY A 228 19.86 40.23 -9.99
CA GLY A 228 18.80 40.41 -10.99
C GLY A 228 18.61 39.17 -11.86
N GLU A 229 19.71 38.59 -12.35
CA GLU A 229 19.71 37.33 -13.11
C GLU A 229 19.12 36.19 -12.27
N LEU A 230 19.54 36.06 -11.01
CA LEU A 230 18.98 35.05 -10.10
C LEU A 230 17.48 35.24 -9.85
N ASP A 231 17.00 36.48 -9.69
CA ASP A 231 15.58 36.75 -9.49
C ASP A 231 14.75 36.33 -10.71
N GLU A 232 15.20 36.70 -11.92
CA GLU A 232 14.56 36.34 -13.17
C GLU A 232 14.57 34.82 -13.41
N ASP A 233 15.73 34.18 -13.27
CA ASP A 233 15.89 32.74 -13.51
C ASP A 233 15.05 31.92 -12.53
N ILE A 234 15.02 32.30 -11.23
CA ILE A 234 14.23 31.59 -10.21
C ILE A 234 12.74 31.78 -10.49
N PHE A 235 12.32 32.97 -10.91
CA PHE A 235 10.94 33.26 -11.28
C PHE A 235 10.49 32.42 -12.48
N LEU A 236 11.28 32.39 -13.55
CA LEU A 236 11.01 31.58 -14.74
C LEU A 236 10.97 30.08 -14.40
N MET A 237 11.88 29.63 -13.53
CA MET A 237 11.89 28.25 -13.08
C MET A 237 10.62 27.90 -12.29
N GLU A 238 10.20 28.75 -11.35
CA GLU A 238 8.96 28.54 -10.57
C GLU A 238 7.73 28.46 -11.47
N GLN A 239 7.61 29.33 -12.47
CA GLN A 239 6.50 29.28 -13.42
C GLN A 239 6.50 27.97 -14.22
N SER A 240 7.68 27.54 -14.68
CA SER A 240 7.82 26.30 -15.46
C SER A 240 7.46 25.04 -14.67
N LEU A 241 7.55 25.07 -13.33
CA LEU A 241 7.14 23.94 -12.49
C LEU A 241 5.67 23.55 -12.65
N SER A 242 4.82 24.50 -13.04
CA SER A 242 3.40 24.26 -13.26
C SER A 242 3.12 23.30 -14.43
N ASP A 243 4.03 23.21 -15.41
CA ASP A 243 3.88 22.33 -16.56
C ASP A 243 4.20 20.88 -16.20
N TYR A 244 5.22 20.65 -15.37
CA TYR A 244 5.58 19.30 -14.91
C TYR A 244 4.54 18.69 -13.96
N LYS A 245 3.66 19.53 -13.38
CA LYS A 245 2.53 19.09 -12.55
C LYS A 245 1.42 18.38 -13.35
N LYS A 246 1.26 18.65 -14.66
CA LYS A 246 0.11 18.23 -15.48
C LYS A 246 0.26 16.85 -16.17
N GLY A 247 1.18 15.99 -15.71
CA GLY A 247 1.48 14.70 -16.35
C GLY A 247 0.51 13.56 -16.00
N ILE A 248 0.45 12.55 -16.89
CA ILE A 248 -0.38 11.32 -16.71
C ILE A 248 0.28 10.31 -15.75
N SER A 249 1.62 10.26 -15.69
CA SER A 249 2.34 9.34 -14.81
C SER A 249 2.46 9.90 -13.38
N LYS A 250 2.47 9.03 -12.36
CA LYS A 250 2.65 9.45 -10.95
C LYS A 250 3.97 10.20 -10.71
N ASN A 251 5.04 9.72 -11.34
CA ASN A 251 6.40 10.27 -11.21
C ASN A 251 6.82 11.08 -12.44
N LEU A 252 7.78 11.99 -12.27
CA LEU A 252 8.45 12.67 -13.37
C LEU A 252 9.10 11.66 -14.32
N LYS A 253 9.04 11.92 -15.63
CA LYS A 253 9.71 11.13 -16.66
C LYS A 253 11.16 11.56 -16.79
N ASP A 254 12.03 10.67 -17.25
CA ASP A 254 13.45 10.96 -17.42
C ASP A 254 13.74 12.16 -18.34
N VAL A 255 12.92 12.35 -19.38
CA VAL A 255 13.05 13.52 -20.27
C VAL A 255 12.76 14.82 -19.51
N GLU A 256 11.79 14.81 -18.61
CA GLU A 256 11.43 15.97 -17.79
C GLU A 256 12.50 16.22 -16.73
N VAL A 257 13.01 15.16 -16.08
CA VAL A 257 14.12 15.25 -15.11
C VAL A 257 15.35 15.89 -15.77
N ARG A 258 15.72 15.46 -16.98
CA ARG A 258 16.86 16.04 -17.72
C ARG A 258 16.64 17.50 -18.09
N ASP A 259 15.44 17.88 -18.51
CA ASP A 259 15.11 19.28 -18.83
C ASP A 259 15.18 20.18 -17.60
N ILE A 260 14.60 19.73 -16.48
CA ILE A 260 14.66 20.43 -15.19
C ILE A 260 16.11 20.56 -14.72
N LEU A 261 16.87 19.46 -14.74
CA LEU A 261 18.27 19.46 -14.31
C LEU A 261 19.11 20.49 -15.07
N ARG A 262 18.91 20.62 -16.39
CA ARG A 262 19.59 21.64 -17.20
C ARG A 262 19.27 23.06 -16.72
N LYS A 263 17.99 23.39 -16.54
CA LYS A 263 17.56 24.73 -16.07
C LYS A 263 18.09 25.04 -14.68
N VAL A 264 18.06 24.05 -13.79
CA VAL A 264 18.55 24.21 -12.41
C VAL A 264 20.08 24.33 -12.37
N LYS A 265 20.81 23.67 -13.28
CA LYS A 265 22.27 23.80 -13.37
C LYS A 265 22.71 25.23 -13.71
N GLU A 266 21.98 25.89 -14.61
CA GLU A 266 22.24 27.30 -14.97
C GLU A 266 22.07 28.20 -13.73
N LEU A 267 20.97 28.03 -12.99
CA LEU A 267 20.71 28.71 -11.71
C LEU A 267 21.82 28.53 -10.67
N VAL A 268 22.24 27.28 -10.42
CA VAL A 268 23.30 26.98 -9.43
C VAL A 268 24.65 27.54 -9.89
N SER A 269 24.87 27.67 -11.20
CA SER A 269 26.10 28.25 -11.74
C SER A 269 26.22 29.76 -11.45
N ASN A 270 25.13 30.46 -11.15
CA ASN A 270 25.13 31.88 -10.82
C ASN A 270 25.34 32.13 -9.31
N ASP A 271 26.21 31.34 -8.66
CA ASP A 271 26.51 31.47 -7.23
C ASP A 271 27.32 32.75 -6.92
N PRO A 272 26.82 33.64 -6.04
CA PRO A 272 27.52 34.85 -5.63
C PRO A 272 28.89 34.61 -4.98
N ARG A 273 29.16 33.42 -4.43
CA ARG A 273 30.48 33.10 -3.83
C ARG A 273 31.63 33.20 -4.83
N LYS A 274 31.37 33.13 -6.14
CA LYS A 274 32.40 33.36 -7.17
C LYS A 274 33.04 34.76 -7.09
N LEU A 275 32.36 35.72 -6.48
CA LEU A 275 32.88 37.07 -6.27
C LEU A 275 33.83 37.15 -5.06
N GLU A 276 33.96 36.11 -4.23
CA GLU A 276 34.89 36.09 -3.08
C GLU A 276 36.36 36.19 -3.50
N GLU A 277 36.71 35.67 -4.68
CA GLU A 277 38.07 35.79 -5.23
C GLU A 277 38.43 37.23 -5.59
N GLU A 278 37.42 38.06 -5.92
CA GLU A 278 37.58 39.47 -6.26
C GLU A 278 37.37 40.40 -5.05
N ASP A 279 36.52 40.01 -4.09
CA ASP A 279 36.14 40.81 -2.92
C ASP A 279 35.91 39.92 -1.67
N GLY A 280 36.98 39.64 -0.94
CA GLY A 280 36.92 38.83 0.28
C GLY A 280 36.23 39.52 1.47
N ASP A 281 36.20 40.85 1.50
CA ASP A 281 35.68 41.64 2.63
C ASP A 281 34.16 41.47 2.78
N HIS A 282 33.46 41.20 1.68
CA HIS A 282 32.01 40.99 1.64
C HIS A 282 31.57 39.52 1.57
N SER A 283 32.48 38.56 1.75
CA SER A 283 32.21 37.11 1.77
C SER A 283 30.99 36.71 2.61
N LYS A 284 30.76 37.35 3.76
CA LYS A 284 29.57 37.09 4.61
C LYS A 284 28.24 37.39 3.90
N ILE A 285 28.21 38.39 3.03
CA ILE A 285 27.03 38.76 2.24
C ILE A 285 26.81 37.71 1.15
N PHE A 286 27.86 37.35 0.41
CA PHE A 286 27.79 36.33 -0.64
C PHE A 286 27.34 34.98 -0.07
N ASN A 287 27.91 34.55 1.05
CA ASN A 287 27.52 33.35 1.77
C ASN A 287 26.07 33.39 2.28
N LEU A 288 25.56 34.56 2.68
CA LEU A 288 24.16 34.69 3.09
C LEU A 288 23.21 34.46 1.91
N VAL A 289 23.52 35.03 0.74
CA VAL A 289 22.72 34.83 -0.48
C VAL A 289 22.82 33.37 -0.91
N HIS A 290 24.03 32.80 -0.99
CA HIS A 290 24.24 31.40 -1.29
C HIS A 290 23.37 30.51 -0.38
N ARG A 291 23.45 30.67 0.94
CA ARG A 291 22.70 29.86 1.91
C ARG A 291 21.17 29.99 1.78
N ARG A 292 20.66 31.16 1.39
CA ARG A 292 19.22 31.46 1.36
C ARG A 292 18.57 31.26 -0.01
N VAL A 293 19.35 31.29 -1.07
CA VAL A 293 18.88 31.29 -2.46
C VAL A 293 19.43 30.08 -3.21
N ILE A 294 20.75 29.93 -3.27
CA ILE A 294 21.39 28.86 -4.06
C ILE A 294 21.24 27.50 -3.38
N LEU A 295 21.56 27.39 -2.09
CA LEU A 295 21.58 26.13 -1.35
C LEU A 295 20.22 25.39 -1.35
N PRO A 296 19.05 26.06 -1.24
CA PRO A 296 17.76 25.42 -1.47
C PRO A 296 17.60 24.82 -2.86
N VAL A 297 18.06 25.50 -3.91
CA VAL A 297 17.99 25.06 -5.31
C VAL A 297 18.97 23.92 -5.59
N GLU A 298 20.19 24.03 -5.04
CA GLU A 298 21.25 23.03 -5.14
C GLU A 298 20.84 21.67 -4.56
N ARG A 299 20.03 21.64 -3.48
CA ARG A 299 19.46 20.38 -2.97
C ARG A 299 18.62 19.63 -4.00
N TRP A 300 17.83 20.35 -4.79
CA TRP A 300 17.00 19.75 -5.83
C TRP A 300 17.84 19.40 -7.07
N HIS A 301 18.84 20.22 -7.39
CA HIS A 301 19.84 19.89 -8.41
C HIS A 301 20.51 18.53 -8.12
N ASN A 302 21.03 18.38 -6.90
CA ASN A 302 21.75 17.18 -6.46
C ASN A 302 20.83 15.95 -6.41
N LEU A 303 19.56 16.11 -6.00
CA LEU A 303 18.57 15.04 -6.10
C LEU A 303 18.39 14.55 -7.55
N LEU A 304 18.33 15.46 -8.52
CA LEU A 304 18.14 15.12 -9.93
C LEU A 304 19.40 14.54 -10.58
N ILE A 305 20.59 14.92 -10.11
CA ILE A 305 21.84 14.23 -10.46
C ILE A 305 21.77 12.79 -9.95
N PHE A 306 21.45 12.63 -8.67
CA PHE A 306 21.37 11.31 -8.05
C PHE A 306 20.31 10.42 -8.68
N HIS A 307 19.19 10.97 -9.17
CA HIS A 307 18.21 10.23 -9.99
C HIS A 307 18.89 9.53 -11.17
N ASN A 308 19.74 10.25 -11.91
CA ASN A 308 20.44 9.69 -13.05
C ASN A 308 21.47 8.64 -12.62
N ASP A 309 22.21 8.89 -11.54
CA ASP A 309 23.16 7.93 -10.98
C ASP A 309 22.48 6.63 -10.52
N LEU A 310 21.32 6.76 -9.87
CA LEU A 310 20.50 5.64 -9.46
C LEU A 310 19.99 4.87 -10.68
N LYS A 311 19.51 5.55 -11.73
CA LYS A 311 19.09 4.88 -12.97
C LYS A 311 20.25 4.16 -13.67
N GLU A 312 21.44 4.76 -13.69
CA GLU A 312 22.66 4.13 -14.21
C GLU A 312 22.99 2.87 -13.40
N PHE A 313 23.02 2.96 -12.08
CA PHE A 313 23.22 1.82 -11.18
C PHE A 313 22.21 0.71 -11.41
N LEU A 314 20.90 1.01 -11.44
CA LEU A 314 19.86 0.02 -11.68
C LEU A 314 20.09 -0.69 -13.02
N SER A 315 20.38 0.05 -14.09
CA SER A 315 20.64 -0.53 -15.42
C SER A 315 21.88 -1.41 -15.46
N LYS A 316 22.91 -1.14 -14.64
CA LYS A 316 24.09 -1.99 -14.52
C LYS A 316 23.82 -3.26 -13.74
N VAL A 317 23.02 -3.17 -12.67
CA VAL A 317 22.75 -4.29 -11.75
C VAL A 317 21.67 -5.23 -12.29
N GLN A 318 20.67 -4.71 -13.02
CA GLN A 318 19.61 -5.49 -13.69
C GLN A 318 20.14 -6.21 -14.94
N THR A 319 21.02 -7.19 -14.73
CA THR A 319 21.70 -7.94 -15.81
C THR A 319 20.91 -9.14 -16.33
N VAL A 320 19.85 -9.54 -15.63
CA VAL A 320 19.12 -10.78 -15.94
C VAL A 320 17.80 -10.48 -16.65
N GLU A 321 17.71 -10.87 -17.92
CA GLU A 321 16.49 -10.74 -18.71
C GLU A 321 15.43 -11.78 -18.32
N LEU A 322 14.20 -11.30 -18.10
CA LEU A 322 13.02 -12.13 -17.89
C LEU A 322 12.55 -12.78 -19.20
N LYS A 323 13.10 -13.95 -19.52
CA LYS A 323 12.83 -14.67 -20.79
C LYS A 323 11.36 -15.05 -21.03
N ASP A 324 10.63 -15.38 -19.99
CA ASP A 324 9.17 -15.59 -20.03
C ASP A 324 8.57 -14.58 -19.08
N ASN A 325 7.74 -13.67 -19.58
CA ASN A 325 7.12 -12.61 -18.80
C ASN A 325 5.62 -12.82 -18.59
N ILE A 326 5.11 -14.02 -18.91
CA ILE A 326 3.70 -14.36 -18.79
C ILE A 326 3.50 -15.34 -17.64
N ILE A 327 2.61 -14.98 -16.72
CA ILE A 327 2.10 -15.86 -15.68
C ILE A 327 0.67 -16.26 -16.03
N VAL A 328 0.39 -17.56 -16.06
CA VAL A 328 -0.94 -18.13 -16.25
C VAL A 328 -1.32 -18.90 -15.00
N ALA A 329 -2.36 -18.45 -14.31
CA ALA A 329 -2.82 -19.06 -13.06
C ALA A 329 -4.35 -19.14 -13.01
N ARG A 330 -4.90 -20.26 -12.52
CA ARG A 330 -6.35 -20.48 -12.40
C ARG A 330 -6.82 -20.17 -10.97
N ILE A 331 -7.98 -19.51 -10.88
CA ILE A 331 -8.66 -19.28 -9.60
C ILE A 331 -9.27 -20.60 -9.12
N ARG A 332 -8.86 -21.04 -7.92
CA ARG A 332 -9.38 -22.24 -7.27
C ARG A 332 -10.70 -21.93 -6.56
N GLU A 333 -11.64 -22.88 -6.56
CA GLU A 333 -12.86 -22.76 -5.76
C GLU A 333 -12.50 -22.95 -4.27
N LYS A 334 -12.95 -22.05 -3.39
CA LYS A 334 -12.59 -22.01 -1.97
C LYS A 334 -12.88 -23.34 -1.25
N ASN A 335 -13.98 -24.01 -1.59
CA ASN A 335 -14.43 -25.26 -0.99
C ASN A 335 -14.02 -26.52 -1.78
N SER A 336 -13.13 -26.38 -2.77
CA SER A 336 -12.65 -27.54 -3.53
C SER A 336 -11.86 -28.50 -2.65
N LYS A 337 -11.96 -29.81 -2.97
CA LYS A 337 -11.29 -30.87 -2.19
C LYS A 337 -9.79 -30.62 -2.00
N GLU A 338 -9.10 -30.17 -3.05
CA GLU A 338 -7.67 -29.85 -3.01
C GLU A 338 -7.35 -28.75 -1.99
N VAL A 339 -8.13 -27.66 -1.99
CA VAL A 339 -7.96 -26.53 -1.07
C VAL A 339 -8.21 -26.98 0.38
N VAL A 340 -9.27 -27.76 0.62
CA VAL A 340 -9.57 -28.29 1.96
C VAL A 340 -8.48 -29.25 2.44
N ASP A 341 -7.97 -30.12 1.58
CA ASP A 341 -6.91 -31.08 1.94
C ASP A 341 -5.56 -30.37 2.20
N GLU A 342 -5.18 -29.35 1.41
CA GLU A 342 -4.01 -28.50 1.67
C GLU A 342 -4.14 -27.76 3.01
N PHE A 343 -5.32 -27.24 3.32
CA PHE A 343 -5.60 -26.61 4.62
C PHE A 343 -5.44 -27.60 5.79
N ARG A 344 -6.04 -28.79 5.70
CA ARG A 344 -5.93 -29.82 6.73
C ARG A 344 -4.48 -30.20 7.00
N GLN A 345 -3.68 -30.37 5.94
CA GLN A 345 -2.25 -30.68 6.09
C GLN A 345 -1.52 -29.58 6.87
N LYS A 346 -1.69 -28.31 6.49
CA LYS A 346 -1.04 -27.18 7.19
C LYS A 346 -1.49 -27.03 8.63
N VAL A 347 -2.76 -27.29 8.94
CA VAL A 347 -3.25 -27.31 10.32
C VAL A 347 -2.56 -28.42 11.12
N MET A 348 -2.38 -29.60 10.56
CA MET A 348 -1.69 -30.71 11.24
C MET A 348 -0.21 -30.41 11.50
N GLU A 349 0.48 -29.75 10.57
CA GLU A 349 1.89 -29.33 10.68
C GLU A 349 2.09 -28.12 11.61
N SER A 350 1.02 -27.38 11.95
CA SER A 350 1.09 -26.20 12.80
C SER A 350 1.44 -26.51 14.27
N LYS A 351 1.87 -25.47 15.01
CA LYS A 351 2.17 -25.53 16.45
C LYS A 351 0.93 -25.49 17.36
N LEU A 352 -0.28 -25.59 16.80
CA LEU A 352 -1.52 -25.57 17.57
C LEU A 352 -1.61 -26.80 18.50
N ASP A 353 -2.28 -26.65 19.63
CA ASP A 353 -2.54 -27.78 20.52
C ASP A 353 -3.57 -28.76 19.91
N ARG A 354 -3.60 -29.97 20.43
CA ARG A 354 -4.42 -31.06 19.87
C ARG A 354 -5.92 -30.74 19.90
N GLU A 355 -6.40 -30.14 20.99
CA GLU A 355 -7.81 -29.80 21.14
C GLU A 355 -8.24 -28.76 20.09
N THR A 356 -7.41 -27.74 19.89
CA THR A 356 -7.66 -26.72 18.87
C THR A 356 -7.59 -27.30 17.44
N LYS A 357 -6.62 -28.18 17.15
CA LYS A 357 -6.56 -28.88 15.85
C LYS A 357 -7.82 -29.67 15.56
N ASP A 358 -8.28 -30.48 16.52
CA ASP A 358 -9.48 -31.30 16.37
C ASP A 358 -10.74 -30.43 16.15
N ALA A 359 -10.85 -29.31 16.87
CA ALA A 359 -11.94 -28.35 16.69
C ALA A 359 -11.96 -27.71 15.29
N ILE A 360 -10.81 -27.23 14.80
CA ILE A 360 -10.68 -26.60 13.47
C ILE A 360 -11.01 -27.62 12.37
N LEU A 361 -10.50 -28.85 12.47
CA LEU A 361 -10.76 -29.88 11.47
C LEU A 361 -12.24 -30.29 11.43
N ARG A 362 -12.92 -30.30 12.59
CA ARG A 362 -14.37 -30.52 12.63
C ARG A 362 -15.12 -29.38 11.94
N ILE A 363 -14.80 -28.13 12.28
CA ILE A 363 -15.41 -26.94 11.67
C ILE A 363 -15.20 -26.92 10.15
N ALA A 364 -13.98 -27.22 9.70
CA ALA A 364 -13.64 -27.29 8.27
C ALA A 364 -14.45 -28.34 7.49
N ASN A 365 -14.93 -29.39 8.17
CA ASN A 365 -15.78 -30.41 7.56
C ASN A 365 -17.26 -30.00 7.52
N GLU A 366 -17.68 -29.12 8.43
CA GLU A 366 -19.05 -28.60 8.51
C GLU A 366 -19.27 -27.50 7.48
N ASP A 367 -18.47 -26.43 7.55
CA ASP A 367 -18.51 -25.30 6.62
C ASP A 367 -17.12 -24.67 6.50
N PHE A 368 -16.46 -24.93 5.37
CA PHE A 368 -15.13 -24.40 5.10
C PHE A 368 -15.15 -22.91 4.74
N GLU A 369 -16.23 -22.42 4.11
CA GLU A 369 -16.31 -21.02 3.70
C GLU A 369 -16.48 -20.11 4.92
N ASP A 370 -17.28 -20.54 5.91
CA ASP A 370 -17.50 -19.84 7.19
C ASP A 370 -16.53 -20.24 8.30
N LEU A 371 -15.44 -20.95 7.97
CA LEU A 371 -14.53 -21.58 8.95
C LEU A 371 -14.00 -20.60 10.00
N VAL A 372 -13.55 -19.41 9.57
CA VAL A 372 -12.96 -18.40 10.46
C VAL A 372 -14.01 -17.93 11.49
N ASN A 373 -15.24 -17.67 11.04
CA ASN A 373 -16.34 -17.22 11.90
C ASN A 373 -16.77 -18.30 12.90
N LEU A 374 -16.87 -19.54 12.42
CA LEU A 374 -17.17 -20.69 13.29
C LEU A 374 -16.06 -20.93 14.32
N PHE A 375 -14.80 -20.73 13.95
CA PHE A 375 -13.68 -20.85 14.88
C PHE A 375 -13.67 -19.75 15.94
N ILE A 376 -13.99 -18.50 15.58
CA ILE A 376 -14.15 -17.38 16.53
C ILE A 376 -15.25 -17.70 17.55
N ARG A 377 -16.41 -18.19 17.09
CA ARG A 377 -17.51 -18.61 17.97
C ARG A 377 -17.05 -19.69 18.95
N TRP A 378 -16.31 -20.69 18.47
CA TRP A 378 -15.75 -21.74 19.33
C TRP A 378 -14.78 -21.18 20.39
N MET A 379 -13.92 -20.25 20.01
CA MET A 379 -13.00 -19.57 20.95
C MET A 379 -13.75 -18.78 22.02
N ASP A 380 -14.75 -17.99 21.61
CA ASP A 380 -15.57 -17.20 22.52
C ASP A 380 -16.32 -18.08 23.51
N GLU A 381 -16.91 -19.19 23.04
CA GLU A 381 -17.51 -20.19 23.91
C GLU A 381 -16.52 -20.77 24.93
N LYS A 382 -15.28 -21.04 24.51
CA LYS A 382 -14.24 -21.59 25.39
C LYS A 382 -13.88 -20.60 26.50
N VAL A 383 -13.73 -19.32 26.17
CA VAL A 383 -13.46 -18.25 27.15
C VAL A 383 -14.64 -18.07 28.10
N VAL A 384 -15.87 -18.04 27.58
CA VAL A 384 -17.09 -17.93 28.41
C VAL A 384 -17.23 -19.11 29.36
N LYS A 385 -16.99 -20.35 28.89
CA LYS A 385 -17.00 -21.56 29.74
C LYS A 385 -15.94 -21.49 30.85
N LEU A 386 -14.74 -21.00 30.55
CA LEU A 386 -13.68 -20.77 31.54
C LEU A 386 -14.14 -19.77 32.61
N ILE A 387 -14.70 -18.63 32.19
CA ILE A 387 -15.19 -17.59 33.10
C ILE A 387 -16.30 -18.12 34.01
N ILE A 388 -17.28 -18.85 33.45
CA ILE A 388 -18.36 -19.48 34.24
C ILE A 388 -17.76 -20.47 35.24
N GLY A 389 -16.84 -21.34 34.81
CA GLY A 389 -16.25 -22.37 35.67
C GLY A 389 -15.43 -21.79 36.83
N LYS A 390 -14.64 -20.74 36.57
CA LYS A 390 -13.73 -20.15 37.57
C LYS A 390 -14.42 -19.15 38.49
N LEU A 391 -15.30 -18.31 37.94
CA LEU A 391 -16.00 -17.27 38.72
C LEU A 391 -17.38 -17.70 39.23
N LYS A 392 -17.90 -18.84 38.77
CA LYS A 392 -19.25 -19.36 39.12
C LYS A 392 -20.35 -18.32 38.86
N VAL A 393 -20.23 -17.61 37.73
CA VAL A 393 -21.17 -16.58 37.30
C VAL A 393 -22.16 -17.11 36.26
N ASP A 394 -23.27 -16.41 36.07
CA ASP A 394 -24.20 -16.72 34.98
C ASP A 394 -23.61 -16.37 33.60
N LEU A 395 -24.26 -16.89 32.55
CA LEU A 395 -23.87 -16.70 31.16
C LEU A 395 -23.79 -15.22 30.78
N LYS A 396 -24.75 -14.40 31.21
CA LYS A 396 -24.84 -12.98 30.84
C LYS A 396 -23.64 -12.20 31.41
N LYS A 397 -23.27 -12.48 32.66
CA LYS A 397 -22.13 -11.86 33.32
C LYS A 397 -20.82 -12.34 32.71
N ALA A 398 -20.72 -13.62 32.35
CA ALA A 398 -19.54 -14.17 31.66
C ALA A 398 -19.32 -13.54 30.28
N ILE A 399 -20.38 -13.39 29.48
CA ILE A 399 -20.32 -12.71 28.18
C ILE A 399 -19.84 -11.26 28.34
N ASN A 400 -20.43 -10.50 29.27
CA ASN A 400 -20.01 -9.12 29.52
C ASN A 400 -18.55 -9.00 30.00
N ILE A 401 -18.02 -9.97 30.77
CA ILE A 401 -16.60 -10.00 31.12
C ILE A 401 -15.74 -10.22 29.86
N SER A 402 -16.11 -11.19 29.02
CA SER A 402 -15.42 -11.48 27.75
C SER A 402 -15.40 -10.25 26.81
N GLU A 403 -16.54 -9.58 26.65
CA GLU A 403 -16.65 -8.36 25.84
C GLU A 403 -15.80 -7.20 26.38
N GLN A 404 -15.78 -7.01 27.71
CA GLN A 404 -14.91 -5.99 28.31
C GLN A 404 -13.43 -6.31 28.14
N LEU A 405 -13.05 -7.59 28.20
CA LEU A 405 -11.69 -8.02 27.90
C LEU A 405 -11.31 -7.73 26.45
N ASN A 406 -12.17 -8.07 25.48
CA ASN A 406 -11.94 -7.72 24.07
C ASN A 406 -11.72 -6.20 23.90
N GLY A 407 -12.59 -5.39 24.52
CA GLY A 407 -12.46 -3.94 24.47
C GLY A 407 -11.26 -3.36 25.23
N VAL A 408 -10.57 -4.14 26.07
CA VAL A 408 -9.28 -3.78 26.68
C VAL A 408 -8.14 -4.12 25.72
N LEU A 409 -8.15 -5.32 25.14
CA LEU A 409 -7.14 -5.77 24.17
C LEU A 409 -7.11 -4.90 22.90
N SER A 410 -8.27 -4.49 22.38
CA SER A 410 -8.31 -3.63 21.18
C SER A 410 -7.76 -2.23 21.44
N LEU A 411 -7.95 -1.69 22.65
CA LEU A 411 -7.38 -0.39 23.04
C LEU A 411 -5.85 -0.46 23.21
N PHE A 412 -5.35 -1.61 23.67
CA PHE A 412 -3.91 -1.85 23.69
C PHE A 412 -3.31 -1.78 22.28
N GLU A 413 -3.93 -2.39 21.27
CA GLU A 413 -3.47 -2.25 19.88
C GLU A 413 -3.57 -0.82 19.37
N GLU A 414 -4.69 -0.14 19.59
CA GLU A 414 -4.87 1.26 19.14
C GLU A 414 -3.74 2.17 19.65
N ILE A 415 -3.30 1.96 20.90
CA ILE A 415 -2.23 2.76 21.52
C ILE A 415 -0.85 2.37 20.98
N ALA A 416 -0.65 1.09 20.65
CA ALA A 416 0.63 0.53 20.20
C ALA A 416 0.84 0.56 18.68
N SER A 417 -0.19 0.90 17.89
CA SER A 417 -0.24 0.78 16.42
C SER A 417 1.00 1.29 15.68
N ASP A 418 1.62 2.40 16.13
CA ASP A 418 2.75 3.04 15.45
C ASP A 418 4.09 2.88 16.21
N ARG A 419 4.16 1.97 17.20
CA ARG A 419 5.27 1.88 18.15
C ARG A 419 5.72 0.43 18.38
N GLU A 420 6.57 -0.04 17.47
CA GLU A 420 7.06 -1.43 17.42
C GLU A 420 7.68 -1.90 18.75
N GLU A 421 8.47 -1.06 19.43
CA GLU A 421 9.12 -1.40 20.71
C GLU A 421 8.10 -1.68 21.83
N LEU A 422 7.03 -0.87 21.91
CA LEU A 422 5.98 -1.06 22.91
C LEU A 422 5.18 -2.34 22.66
N LYS A 423 4.99 -2.67 21.38
CA LYS A 423 4.20 -3.83 20.93
C LYS A 423 4.83 -5.14 21.41
N VAL A 424 6.15 -5.30 21.25
CA VAL A 424 6.88 -6.51 21.69
C VAL A 424 6.79 -6.73 23.20
N ASP A 425 7.00 -5.68 23.99
CA ASP A 425 6.93 -5.80 25.45
C ASP A 425 5.51 -6.13 25.93
N MET A 426 4.50 -5.53 25.31
CA MET A 426 3.10 -5.81 25.60
C MET A 426 2.67 -7.22 25.20
N GLU A 427 3.09 -7.73 24.04
CA GLU A 427 2.84 -9.13 23.60
C GLU A 427 3.27 -10.11 24.69
N ARG A 428 4.48 -9.90 25.22
CA ARG A 428 5.03 -10.73 26.29
C ARG A 428 4.18 -10.68 27.56
N TYR A 429 3.89 -9.48 28.08
CA TYR A 429 3.14 -9.37 29.33
C TYR A 429 1.69 -9.87 29.22
N LEU A 430 1.02 -9.64 28.09
CA LEU A 430 -0.34 -10.14 27.87
C LEU A 430 -0.36 -11.66 27.70
N GLY A 431 0.66 -12.25 27.07
CA GLY A 431 0.85 -13.69 27.00
C GLY A 431 1.03 -14.34 28.37
N GLU A 432 1.71 -13.65 29.29
CA GLU A 432 1.86 -14.06 30.70
C GLU A 432 0.62 -13.75 31.57
N GLY A 433 -0.36 -13.03 31.02
CA GLY A 433 -1.55 -12.58 31.75
C GLY A 433 -1.29 -11.43 32.74
N ASP A 434 -0.17 -10.72 32.62
CA ASP A 434 0.20 -9.56 33.45
C ASP A 434 -0.31 -8.25 32.84
N LEU A 435 -1.58 -7.96 33.12
CA LEU A 435 -2.25 -6.74 32.67
C LEU A 435 -1.61 -5.46 33.23
N SER A 436 -1.03 -5.53 34.44
CA SER A 436 -0.45 -4.37 35.11
C SER A 436 0.87 -3.97 34.48
N SER A 437 1.74 -4.93 34.17
CA SER A 437 2.98 -4.66 33.44
C SER A 437 2.71 -4.22 32.01
N ALA A 438 1.73 -4.84 31.32
CA ALA A 438 1.28 -4.39 30.01
C ALA A 438 0.82 -2.92 30.01
N PHE A 439 0.08 -2.49 31.03
CA PHE A 439 -0.35 -1.09 31.16
C PHE A 439 0.81 -0.12 31.42
N ARG A 440 1.81 -0.50 32.24
CA ARG A 440 2.97 0.36 32.54
C ARG A 440 3.78 0.73 31.31
N VAL A 441 3.88 -0.17 30.33
CA VAL A 441 4.59 0.07 29.05
C VAL A 441 4.00 1.28 28.32
N ILE A 442 2.69 1.51 28.42
CA ILE A 442 1.98 2.55 27.66
C ILE A 442 1.47 3.72 28.52
N GLU A 443 1.68 3.68 29.84
CA GLU A 443 1.15 4.71 30.77
C GLU A 443 1.68 6.12 30.45
N ASN A 444 2.90 6.22 29.93
CA ASN A 444 3.54 7.49 29.58
C ASN A 444 3.16 8.01 28.19
N VAL A 445 2.33 7.29 27.44
CA VAL A 445 1.87 7.73 26.12
C VAL A 445 0.78 8.80 26.33
N SER A 446 1.02 10.01 25.83
CA SER A 446 0.06 11.12 25.91
C SER A 446 -1.13 10.92 24.97
N ASN A 447 -2.03 10.01 25.32
CA ASN A 447 -3.21 9.66 24.53
C ASN A 447 -4.46 9.54 25.43
N SER A 448 -5.59 10.10 25.00
CA SER A 448 -6.89 9.93 25.68
C SER A 448 -7.29 8.46 25.83
N SER A 449 -6.87 7.60 24.90
CA SER A 449 -7.15 6.16 24.91
C SER A 449 -6.49 5.44 26.11
N VAL A 450 -5.36 5.93 26.62
CA VAL A 450 -4.70 5.39 27.84
C VAL A 450 -5.58 5.61 29.08
N LYS A 451 -6.24 6.76 29.19
CA LYS A 451 -7.18 7.05 30.32
C LYS A 451 -8.41 6.14 30.28
N ILE A 452 -8.95 5.92 29.08
CA ILE A 452 -10.10 5.02 28.87
C ILE A 452 -9.71 3.58 29.21
N LEU A 453 -8.55 3.14 28.74
CA LEU A 453 -8.01 1.82 29.01
C LEU A 453 -7.84 1.58 30.52
N LYS A 454 -7.25 2.54 31.25
CA LYS A 454 -7.12 2.47 32.71
C LYS A 454 -8.47 2.23 33.39
N GLY A 455 -9.48 3.03 33.04
CA GLY A 455 -10.84 2.86 33.59
C GLY A 455 -11.48 1.51 33.27
N LYS A 456 -11.24 0.96 32.06
CA LYS A 456 -11.71 -0.38 31.70
C LYS A 456 -10.99 -1.48 32.48
N ILE A 457 -9.67 -1.37 32.65
CA ILE A 457 -8.87 -2.31 33.43
C ILE A 457 -9.34 -2.33 34.89
N GLU A 458 -9.51 -1.18 35.52
CA GLU A 458 -9.99 -1.08 36.91
C GLU A 458 -11.39 -1.68 37.07
N LYS A 459 -12.29 -1.43 36.12
CA LYS A 459 -13.63 -2.03 36.10
C LYS A 459 -13.56 -3.55 35.99
N LEU A 460 -12.71 -4.07 35.11
CA LEU A 460 -12.56 -5.49 34.86
C LEU A 460 -11.94 -6.20 36.09
N GLN A 461 -10.91 -5.60 36.71
CA GLN A 461 -10.35 -6.05 37.98
C GLN A 461 -11.40 -6.09 39.10
N LYS A 462 -12.26 -5.07 39.18
CA LYS A 462 -13.35 -5.02 40.17
C LYS A 462 -14.43 -6.10 39.94
N ILE A 463 -14.75 -6.39 38.68
CA ILE A 463 -15.76 -7.41 38.34
C ILE A 463 -15.25 -8.83 38.63
N VAL A 464 -13.98 -9.10 38.31
CA VAL A 464 -13.36 -10.42 38.48
C VAL A 464 -12.92 -10.63 39.93
N GLY A 465 -12.43 -9.60 40.61
CA GLY A 465 -12.09 -9.58 42.03
C GLY A 465 -10.83 -10.37 42.41
N ASN A 466 -10.49 -11.43 41.67
CA ASN A 466 -9.31 -12.26 41.89
C ASN A 466 -8.26 -12.02 40.76
N PRO A 467 -7.08 -11.47 41.09
CA PRO A 467 -6.01 -11.22 40.11
C PRO A 467 -5.47 -12.48 39.40
N GLU A 468 -5.39 -13.63 40.08
CA GLU A 468 -4.89 -14.88 39.51
C GLU A 468 -5.86 -15.42 38.46
N ILE A 469 -7.16 -15.41 38.78
CA ILE A 469 -8.21 -15.83 37.84
C ILE A 469 -8.25 -14.88 36.65
N LEU A 470 -8.07 -13.57 36.89
CA LEU A 470 -8.00 -12.59 35.82
C LEU A 470 -6.81 -12.86 34.88
N SER A 471 -5.63 -13.13 35.45
CA SER A 471 -4.43 -13.47 34.69
C SER A 471 -4.61 -14.73 33.84
N GLU A 472 -5.25 -15.78 34.40
CA GLU A 472 -5.58 -17.01 33.67
C GLU A 472 -6.55 -16.76 32.50
N ILE A 473 -7.57 -15.91 32.70
CA ILE A 473 -8.52 -15.55 31.64
C ILE A 473 -7.81 -14.76 30.52
N ILE A 474 -6.94 -13.80 30.87
CA ILE A 474 -6.21 -12.97 29.91
C ILE A 474 -5.25 -13.83 29.08
N SER A 475 -4.38 -14.59 29.74
CA SER A 475 -3.41 -15.46 29.07
C SER A 475 -4.10 -16.50 28.18
N THR A 476 -5.22 -17.07 28.62
CA THR A 476 -6.02 -17.97 27.78
C THR A 476 -6.61 -17.25 26.57
N ARG A 477 -7.20 -16.06 26.74
CA ARG A 477 -7.74 -15.27 25.63
C ARG A 477 -6.62 -14.92 24.64
N TRP A 478 -5.46 -14.51 25.15
CA TRP A 478 -4.29 -14.18 24.35
C TRP A 478 -3.83 -15.35 23.49
N LYS A 479 -3.65 -16.51 24.12
CA LYS A 479 -3.29 -17.76 23.43
C LYS A 479 -4.29 -18.13 22.33
N LEU A 480 -5.59 -17.94 22.57
CA LEU A 480 -6.61 -18.21 21.55
C LEU A 480 -6.56 -17.19 20.40
N LEU A 481 -6.21 -15.93 20.65
CA LEU A 481 -5.97 -14.94 19.59
C LEU A 481 -4.75 -15.29 18.73
N GLU A 482 -3.68 -15.81 19.33
CA GLU A 482 -2.53 -16.34 18.58
C GLU A 482 -2.95 -17.53 17.70
N TYR A 483 -3.83 -18.39 18.20
CA TYR A 483 -4.38 -19.49 17.42
C TYR A 483 -5.25 -19.01 16.28
N LEU A 484 -6.12 -18.02 16.52
CA LEU A 484 -6.94 -17.38 15.49
C LEU A 484 -6.08 -16.81 14.38
N ARG A 485 -5.02 -16.08 14.74
CA ARG A 485 -4.05 -15.56 13.79
C ARG A 485 -3.46 -16.69 12.93
N ASN A 486 -2.94 -17.76 13.54
CA ASN A 486 -2.37 -18.87 12.80
C ASN A 486 -3.39 -19.52 11.85
N VAL A 487 -4.64 -19.68 12.29
CA VAL A 487 -5.72 -20.23 11.47
C VAL A 487 -6.05 -19.31 10.29
N VAL A 488 -6.16 -18.01 10.53
CA VAL A 488 -6.44 -17.02 9.48
C VAL A 488 -5.32 -16.97 8.46
N VAL A 489 -4.06 -16.99 8.90
CA VAL A 489 -2.87 -17.06 8.02
C VAL A 489 -2.93 -18.31 7.15
N ILE A 490 -3.17 -19.50 7.74
CA ILE A 490 -3.26 -20.76 7.01
C ILE A 490 -4.44 -20.75 6.03
N TYR A 491 -5.62 -20.31 6.48
CA TYR A 491 -6.84 -20.23 5.68
C TYR A 491 -6.64 -19.31 4.47
N ASN A 492 -6.12 -18.10 4.69
CA ASN A 492 -5.82 -17.14 3.62
C ASN A 492 -4.75 -17.66 2.67
N ASP A 493 -3.69 -18.28 3.19
CA ASP A 493 -2.61 -18.80 2.35
C ASP A 493 -3.10 -19.88 1.37
N VAL A 494 -4.10 -20.67 1.78
CA VAL A 494 -4.66 -21.75 0.96
C VAL A 494 -5.78 -21.26 0.04
N THR A 495 -6.71 -20.43 0.54
CA THR A 495 -7.87 -19.95 -0.22
C THR A 495 -7.53 -18.87 -1.26
N THR A 496 -6.51 -18.05 -1.00
CA THR A 496 -6.12 -16.99 -1.95
C THR A 496 -5.17 -17.51 -3.03
N LYS A 497 -4.50 -18.65 -2.81
CA LYS A 497 -3.51 -19.21 -3.73
C LYS A 497 -4.15 -19.73 -5.01
N LEU A 498 -3.57 -19.32 -6.14
CA LEU A 498 -3.98 -19.73 -7.48
C LEU A 498 -3.26 -21.01 -7.91
N GLU A 499 -3.90 -21.78 -8.76
CA GLU A 499 -3.30 -22.95 -9.42
C GLU A 499 -2.39 -22.46 -10.56
N MET A 500 -1.08 -22.60 -10.40
CA MET A 500 -0.08 -22.15 -11.38
C MET A 500 -0.05 -23.10 -12.59
N MET A 501 -0.42 -22.62 -13.77
CA MET A 501 -0.44 -23.40 -15.02
C MET A 501 0.84 -23.19 -15.83
N ARG A 502 1.34 -21.95 -15.87
CA ARG A 502 2.60 -21.55 -16.50
C ARG A 502 3.14 -20.33 -15.79
N SER A 503 4.43 -20.29 -15.51
CA SER A 503 5.05 -19.10 -14.95
C SER A 503 6.54 -19.02 -15.27
N PRO A 504 7.12 -17.81 -15.15
CA PRO A 504 8.56 -17.65 -15.13
C PRO A 504 9.14 -18.40 -13.94
N LYS A 505 10.35 -18.94 -14.08
CA LYS A 505 11.04 -19.69 -13.00
C LYS A 505 11.30 -18.87 -11.73
N ILE A 506 11.22 -17.55 -11.83
CA ILE A 506 11.39 -16.64 -10.70
C ILE A 506 10.11 -16.45 -9.89
N VAL A 507 8.96 -16.92 -10.37
CA VAL A 507 7.67 -16.77 -9.67
C VAL A 507 7.40 -18.03 -8.87
N LYS A 508 7.37 -17.87 -7.55
CA LYS A 508 7.11 -18.95 -6.60
C LYS A 508 5.62 -19.30 -6.57
N THR A 509 4.77 -18.28 -6.49
CA THR A 509 3.31 -18.47 -6.39
C THR A 509 2.57 -17.17 -6.64
N VAL A 510 1.31 -17.28 -7.06
CA VAL A 510 0.41 -16.13 -7.20
C VAL A 510 -0.82 -16.32 -6.32
N ARG A 511 -1.28 -15.24 -5.70
CA ARG A 511 -2.49 -15.20 -4.86
C ARG A 511 -3.46 -14.14 -5.35
N LEU A 512 -4.75 -14.37 -5.19
CA LEU A 512 -5.82 -13.38 -5.32
C LEU A 512 -6.38 -13.08 -3.93
N LYS A 513 -5.91 -11.99 -3.33
CA LYS A 513 -6.30 -11.50 -2.02
C LYS A 513 -7.47 -10.53 -2.15
N ALA A 514 -8.41 -10.56 -1.20
CA ALA A 514 -9.58 -9.68 -1.17
C ALA A 514 -10.45 -9.67 -2.44
N GLY A 515 -10.32 -10.71 -3.28
CA GLY A 515 -10.90 -10.76 -4.61
C GLY A 515 -10.30 -9.77 -5.63
N ASN A 516 -9.62 -8.70 -5.22
CA ASN A 516 -9.19 -7.62 -6.11
C ASN A 516 -7.69 -7.31 -6.07
N ILE A 517 -6.87 -8.02 -5.27
CA ILE A 517 -5.41 -7.83 -5.23
C ILE A 517 -4.72 -9.11 -5.71
N ILE A 518 -4.06 -9.04 -6.86
CA ILE A 518 -3.18 -10.10 -7.36
C ILE A 518 -1.81 -9.91 -6.71
N SER A 519 -1.37 -10.88 -5.94
CA SER A 519 -0.09 -10.85 -5.23
C SER A 519 0.83 -11.90 -5.82
N VAL A 520 1.93 -11.46 -6.44
CA VAL A 520 2.95 -12.30 -7.07
C VAL A 520 4.13 -12.40 -6.12
N GLU A 521 4.36 -13.60 -5.59
CA GLU A 521 5.54 -13.90 -4.78
C GLU A 521 6.63 -14.48 -5.67
N PHE A 522 7.83 -13.92 -5.54
CA PHE A 522 9.01 -14.38 -6.26
C PHE A 522 9.80 -15.41 -5.43
N GLU A 523 10.69 -16.12 -6.11
CA GLU A 523 11.67 -17.01 -5.48
C GLU A 523 12.66 -16.23 -4.60
N GLU A 524 13.33 -16.95 -3.70
CA GLU A 524 14.35 -16.36 -2.82
C GLU A 524 15.47 -15.70 -3.65
N GLY A 525 15.89 -14.51 -3.23
CA GLY A 525 16.85 -13.68 -3.95
C GLY A 525 16.28 -12.89 -5.13
N VAL A 526 14.95 -12.79 -5.29
CA VAL A 526 14.34 -11.88 -6.27
C VAL A 526 13.40 -10.92 -5.56
N ASN A 527 13.82 -9.66 -5.45
CA ASN A 527 13.01 -8.63 -4.81
C ASN A 527 11.90 -8.10 -5.77
N PRO A 528 10.63 -7.99 -5.34
CA PRO A 528 9.54 -7.42 -6.13
C PRO A 528 9.82 -6.02 -6.70
N ILE A 529 10.69 -5.25 -6.03
CA ILE A 529 11.05 -3.87 -6.37
C ILE A 529 11.52 -3.72 -7.83
N TRP A 530 12.15 -4.76 -8.39
CA TRP A 530 12.65 -4.77 -9.78
C TRP A 530 11.54 -4.73 -10.83
N PHE A 531 10.31 -5.00 -10.44
CA PHE A 531 9.16 -5.01 -11.34
C PHE A 531 8.15 -3.90 -10.98
N GLU A 532 8.47 -3.02 -10.04
CA GLU A 532 7.54 -2.00 -9.56
C GLU A 532 7.35 -0.79 -10.49
N ASP A 533 8.20 -0.63 -11.50
CA ASP A 533 8.05 0.36 -12.56
C ASP A 533 7.55 -0.24 -13.88
N GLU A 534 7.29 -1.54 -13.91
CA GLU A 534 6.78 -2.24 -15.07
C GLU A 534 5.30 -1.96 -15.34
N GLU A 535 4.91 -2.08 -16.61
CA GLU A 535 3.51 -2.06 -17.00
C GLU A 535 2.91 -3.47 -16.99
N TYR A 536 1.68 -3.58 -16.48
CA TYR A 536 1.00 -4.86 -16.33
C TYR A 536 -0.22 -4.94 -17.22
N ASN A 537 -0.30 -6.02 -18.00
CA ASN A 537 -1.52 -6.38 -18.72
C ASN A 537 -2.09 -7.65 -18.12
N VAL A 538 -3.26 -7.54 -17.49
CA VAL A 538 -3.94 -8.67 -16.89
C VAL A 538 -5.18 -8.99 -17.71
N LYS A 539 -5.29 -10.25 -18.13
CA LYS A 539 -6.47 -10.78 -18.80
C LYS A 539 -7.05 -11.92 -17.99
N VAL A 540 -8.36 -12.01 -17.93
CA VAL A 540 -9.06 -13.18 -17.41
C VAL A 540 -9.77 -13.88 -18.54
N ARG A 541 -9.63 -15.20 -18.60
CA ARG A 541 -10.32 -16.09 -19.55
C ARG A 541 -11.25 -17.03 -18.80
N PHE A 542 -12.46 -17.19 -19.33
CA PHE A 542 -13.50 -18.03 -18.74
C PHE A 542 -13.79 -19.23 -19.63
N THR A 543 -13.91 -20.40 -19.03
CA THR A 543 -14.52 -21.55 -19.72
C THR A 543 -16.03 -21.33 -19.85
N PHE A 544 -16.70 -22.12 -20.70
CA PHE A 544 -18.15 -22.05 -20.83
C PHE A 544 -18.87 -22.31 -19.50
N THR A 545 -18.35 -23.25 -18.69
CA THR A 545 -18.88 -23.54 -17.35
C THR A 545 -18.66 -22.39 -16.38
N ASP A 546 -17.52 -21.68 -16.46
CA ASP A 546 -17.26 -20.51 -15.62
C ASP A 546 -18.25 -19.39 -15.92
N LEU A 547 -18.53 -19.13 -17.20
CA LEU A 547 -19.50 -18.12 -17.62
C LEU A 547 -20.88 -18.40 -17.04
N LEU A 548 -21.39 -19.64 -17.20
CA LEU A 548 -22.68 -20.02 -16.65
C LEU A 548 -22.75 -19.85 -15.12
N LYS A 549 -21.71 -20.29 -14.40
CA LYS A 549 -21.63 -20.13 -12.95
C LYS A 549 -21.60 -18.66 -12.52
N ASN A 550 -20.87 -17.81 -13.25
CA ASN A 550 -20.79 -16.38 -12.95
C ASN A 550 -22.12 -15.66 -13.22
N ILE A 551 -22.80 -15.99 -14.32
CA ILE A 551 -24.12 -15.44 -14.65
C ILE A 551 -25.14 -15.83 -13.58
N PHE A 552 -25.18 -17.12 -13.19
CA PHE A 552 -26.12 -17.58 -12.17
C PHE A 552 -25.84 -16.94 -10.81
N GLN A 553 -24.56 -16.82 -10.43
CA GLN A 553 -24.20 -16.18 -9.17
C GLN A 553 -24.60 -14.70 -9.14
N ASN A 554 -24.34 -13.94 -10.21
CA ASN A 554 -24.76 -12.53 -10.26
C ASN A 554 -26.28 -12.39 -10.18
N TYR A 555 -27.03 -13.31 -10.78
CA TYR A 555 -28.49 -13.35 -10.67
C TYR A 555 -28.97 -13.65 -9.24
N VAL A 556 -28.27 -14.51 -8.49
CA VAL A 556 -28.60 -14.81 -7.08
C VAL A 556 -28.20 -13.66 -6.15
N ASP A 557 -27.12 -12.95 -6.47
CA ASP A 557 -26.60 -11.84 -5.66
C ASP A 557 -27.37 -10.52 -5.89
N ALA A 558 -28.04 -10.37 -7.05
CA ALA A 558 -28.84 -9.20 -7.44
C ALA A 558 -30.27 -9.24 -6.87
#